data_AF-A0A1M6XTI9-F1
#
_entry.id   AF-A0A1M6XTI9-F1
#
_cell.length_a   1.000
_cell.length_b   1.000
_cell.length_c   1.000
_cell.angle_alpha   90.00
_cell.angle_beta   90.00
_cell.angle_gamma   90.00
#
_symmetry.space_group_name_H-M   'P 1'
#
loop_
_entity.id
_entity.type
_entity.pdbx_description
1 polymer ?
#
loop_
_entity_poly.entity_id
_entity_poly.type
_entity_poly.pdbx_seq_one_letter_code
_entity_poly.pdbx_strand_id
1 'polypeptide(L)' 'MQQIETFDPVEARRSRYAQYRGQVAKLTFGLSTIKGVVRSVREDNSSKPVRWLITVVSQ' A
#
# COMPACT_ATOMS: atom_id res chain seq x y z
N MET A 1 10.74 -1.20 7.74
CA MET A 1 9.33 -0.84 7.45
C MET A 1 9.37 0.27 6.42
N GLN A 2 8.62 0.13 5.32
CA GLN A 2 8.61 1.05 4.20
C GLN A 2 7.20 1.60 4.02
N GLN A 3 7.08 2.90 3.84
CA GLN A 3 5.81 3.57 3.58
C GLN A 3 5.75 3.96 2.12
N ILE A 4 4.59 3.74 1.51
CA ILE A 4 4.37 3.94 0.09
C ILE A 4 3.10 4.76 -0.06
N GLU A 5 3.11 5.66 -1.03
CA GLU A 5 2.00 6.53 -1.33
C GLU A 5 1.43 6.12 -2.68
N THR A 6 0.11 5.96 -2.75
CA THR A 6 -0.59 5.72 -4.01
C THR A 6 -1.78 6.65 -4.14
N PHE A 7 -2.06 7.06 -5.37
CA PHE A 7 -3.27 7.80 -5.73
C PHE A 7 -4.25 6.90 -6.49
N ASP A 8 -3.90 5.62 -6.68
CA ASP A 8 -4.76 4.65 -7.34
C ASP A 8 -5.63 3.90 -6.31
N PRO A 9 -6.97 4.07 -6.33
CA PRO A 9 -7.87 3.37 -5.44
C PRO A 9 -7.84 1.84 -5.64
N VAL A 10 -7.48 1.34 -6.83
CA VAL A 10 -7.39 -0.09 -7.12
C VAL A 10 -6.22 -0.71 -6.37
N GLU A 11 -5.04 -0.08 -6.42
CA GLU A 11 -3.86 -0.52 -5.68
C GLU A 11 -4.05 -0.40 -4.17
N ALA A 12 -4.73 0.66 -3.70
CA ALA A 12 -5.10 0.81 -2.30
C ALA A 12 -6.01 -0.34 -1.83
N ARG A 13 -7.03 -0.69 -2.62
CA ARG A 13 -7.94 -1.80 -2.33
C ARG A 13 -7.22 -3.14 -2.33
N ARG A 14 -6.34 -3.38 -3.30
CA ARG A 14 -5.52 -4.61 -3.38
C ARG A 14 -4.62 -4.77 -2.16
N SER A 15 -3.98 -3.68 -1.76
CA SER A 15 -3.13 -3.63 -0.56
C SER A 15 -3.92 -3.90 0.71
N ARG A 16 -5.15 -3.37 0.82
CA ARG A 16 -6.03 -3.62 1.97
C ARG A 16 -6.47 -5.09 2.03
N TYR A 17 -6.76 -5.73 0.90
CA TYR A 17 -7.00 -7.17 0.88
C TYR A 17 -5.78 -7.99 1.31
N ALA A 18 -4.59 -7.62 0.84
CA ALA A 18 -3.36 -8.28 1.25
C ALA A 18 -3.09 -8.15 2.76
N GLN A 19 -3.37 -6.98 3.34
CA GLN A 19 -3.32 -6.74 4.78
C GLN A 19 -4.22 -7.72 5.54
N TYR A 20 -5.49 -7.86 5.15
CA TYR A 20 -6.43 -8.78 5.81
C TYR A 20 -6.03 -10.25 5.68
N ARG A 21 -5.42 -10.64 4.57
CA ARG A 21 -4.99 -12.03 4.33
C ARG A 21 -3.65 -12.37 4.97
N GLY A 22 -2.92 -11.39 5.53
CA GLY A 22 -1.56 -11.58 6.03
C GLY A 22 -0.58 -12.06 4.95
N GLN A 23 -0.89 -11.82 3.67
CA GLN A 23 -0.09 -12.28 2.56
C GLN A 23 1.04 -11.31 2.25
N VAL A 24 2.16 -11.86 1.80
CA VAL A 24 3.26 -11.06 1.23
C VAL A 24 2.75 -10.46 -0.09
N ALA A 25 2.57 -9.14 -0.09
CA ALA A 25 2.23 -8.39 -1.29
C ALA A 25 3.52 -8.00 -2.02
N LYS A 26 3.55 -8.26 -3.32
CA LYS A 26 4.51 -7.62 -4.23
C LYS A 26 3.80 -6.38 -4.76
N LEU A 27 4.12 -5.23 -4.18
CA LEU A 27 3.55 -3.96 -4.60
C LEU A 27 4.57 -3.22 -5.47
N THR A 28 4.17 -2.93 -6.70
CA THR A 28 5.00 -2.18 -7.65
C THR A 28 4.47 -0.75 -7.69
N PHE A 29 5.28 0.20 -7.22
CA PHE A 29 4.93 1.61 -7.24
C PHE A 29 5.99 2.37 -8.03
N GLY A 30 5.59 2.91 -9.18
CA GLY A 30 6.50 3.53 -10.14
C GLY A 30 7.59 2.55 -10.59
N LEU A 31 8.86 2.91 -10.36
CA LEU A 31 10.03 2.07 -10.66
C LEU A 31 10.44 1.14 -9.51
N SER A 32 9.79 1.26 -8.34
CA SER A 32 10.16 0.49 -7.14
C SER A 32 9.23 -0.69 -6.95
N THR A 33 9.81 -1.88 -6.84
CA THR A 33 9.09 -3.11 -6.48
C THR A 33 9.39 -3.44 -5.02
N ILE A 34 8.36 -3.38 -4.17
CA ILE A 34 8.48 -3.67 -2.75
C ILE A 34 7.79 -5.00 -2.49
N LYS A 35 8.51 -5.93 -1.86
CA LYS A 35 7.98 -7.24 -1.46
C LYS A 35 7.92 -7.30 0.06
N GLY A 36 6.73 -7.47 0.61
CA GLY A 36 6.57 -7.57 2.05
C GLY A 36 5.13 -7.71 2.49
N VAL A 37 4.90 -7.81 3.79
CA VAL A 37 3.56 -7.91 4.36
C VAL A 37 2.98 -6.51 4.53
N VAL A 38 1.76 -6.29 4.05
CA VAL A 38 1.06 -5.02 4.27
C VAL A 38 0.61 -4.95 5.72
N ARG A 39 1.11 -3.97 6.46
CA ARG A 39 0.78 -3.77 7.87
C ARG A 39 -0.38 -2.80 8.07
N SER A 40 -0.46 -1.76 7.24
CA SER A 40 -1.57 -0.81 7.27
C SER A 40 -1.81 -0.14 5.93
N VAL A 41 -3.08 0.11 5.63
CA VAL A 41 -3.50 0.98 4.52
C VAL A 41 -4.35 2.11 5.11
N ARG A 42 -3.84 3.33 5.04
CA ARG A 42 -4.51 4.55 5.51
C ARG A 42 -4.95 5.38 4.32
N GLU A 43 -6.16 5.92 4.40
CA GLU A 43 -6.67 6.91 3.45
C GLU A 43 -6.38 8.30 3.99
N ASP A 44 -5.86 9.16 3.12
CA ASP A 44 -5.53 10.54 3.38
C ASP A 44 -6.34 11.42 2.43
N ASN A 45 -7.46 11.91 2.95
CA ASN A 45 -8.40 12.78 2.26
C ASN A 45 -8.02 14.26 2.34
N SER A 46 -6.81 14.58 2.84
CA SER A 46 -6.32 15.96 2.89
C SER A 46 -5.99 16.52 1.50
N SER A 47 -5.71 15.65 0.51
CA SER A 47 -5.41 16.02 -0.87
C SER A 47 -6.51 15.60 -1.84
N LYS A 48 -6.64 16.35 -2.94
CA LYS A 48 -7.38 15.92 -4.14
C LYS A 48 -6.36 15.74 -5.28
N PRO A 49 -6.25 14.55 -5.91
CA PRO A 49 -6.97 13.31 -5.61
C PRO A 49 -6.62 12.71 -4.25
N VAL A 50 -7.49 11.83 -3.75
CA VAL A 50 -7.30 11.11 -2.48
C VAL A 50 -5.99 10.34 -2.52
N ARG A 51 -5.20 10.45 -1.45
CA ARG A 51 -3.94 9.75 -1.31
C ARG A 51 -4.12 8.58 -0.36
N TRP A 52 -3.54 7.43 -0.66
CA TRP A 52 -3.47 6.29 0.25
C TRP A 52 -2.03 6.04 0.67
N LEU A 53 -1.83 5.89 1.97
CA LEU A 53 -0.56 5.59 2.61
C LEU A 53 -0.53 4.11 3.01
N ILE A 54 0.32 3.33 2.35
CA ILE A 54 0.47 1.90 2.57
C ILE A 54 1.78 1.65 3.28
N THR A 55 1.73 1.02 4.45
CA THR A 55 2.91 0.62 5.21
C THR A 55 3.16 -0.87 5.00
N VAL A 56 4.35 -1.18 4.48
CA VAL A 56 4.82 -2.54 4.24
C VAL A 56 5.98 -2.86 5.17
N VAL A 57 5.98 -4.07 5.71
CA VAL A 57 7.12 -4.61 6.43
C VAL A 57 7.80 -5.60 5.50
N SER A 58 9.01 -5.26 5.04
CA SER A 58 9.89 -6.22 4.37
C SER A 58 10.22 -7.34 5.36
N GLN A 59 10.10 -8.59 4.91
CA GLN A 59 10.72 -9.72 5.61
C GLN A 59 12.20 -9.78 5.26
#